data_AF-B8MBM0-F1
#
_entry.id   AF-B8MBM0-F1
#
_cell.length_a   1.000
_cell.length_b   1.000
_cell.length_c   1.000
_cell.angle_alpha   90.00
_cell.angle_beta   90.00
_cell.angle_gamma   90.00
#
_symmetry.space_group_name_H-M   'P 1'
#
loop_
_entity.id
_entity.type
_entity.pdbx_description
1 polymer ?
#
loop_
_entity_poly.entity_id
_entity_poly.type
_entity_poly.pdbx_seq_one_letter_code
_entity_poly.pdbx_strand_id
1 'polypeptide(L)'
;MIPSFALLFVSGLVQFVAAKDVYLQWDVTWVNAAPDSYERPVIGINNEWPCPQVDVDVGDRLIVDVTNSLGNQSTAIHWHGIHQYTSGTMDGASDVSQCPIPPGSTIRYNFTLDQAGTYWYHSHNMGQYPDGLRGPLIVHDPSPPFEWDDEFTVTLTDWYHQEMPELLDQYESTDNAQSNAGDEPVPDVALINDSTQSQFKVQPGKTYLVRFICVGNWPGHAFLFDDHEMTVVEIDGVWVEPYPVGERNIRIAPGQRMSVLIKTKDDASKNYAFWDTIDINMMFVYENKPIPEHYNPNATAWLVYDESLPLPPPPVINEFDFIDDLSFVPYDRTPLLEPVDHQIILNTGHTTINGISRFTINGRTYMPQQVPTLYTALTIGPKYYNNPAVYGDVNPIILKHNDVVEIVINNYHNNLHPWHLHGHQFQVLQRTNVDGGFFNGYYANVSSTPVIRDTIMVQNNGHAVIRFRADNPGVWLLHCHIEWHVEAGFVVTIIEAPDQFQNMYRSKDHIRICDAYGSPSSGNAAGKQGTNLQGANNYIYPGDSGASYPPPTFP
;
A
#
# COMPACT_ATOMS: atom_id res chain seq x y z
N MET A 1 48.20 -44.30 -33.05
CA MET A 1 47.58 -43.90 -31.77
C MET A 1 47.48 -42.39 -31.75
N ILE A 2 46.31 -41.86 -32.09
CA ILE A 2 45.95 -40.44 -31.98
C ILE A 2 44.59 -40.44 -31.27
N PRO A 3 44.43 -39.85 -30.07
CA PRO A 3 43.15 -39.86 -29.39
C PRO A 3 42.25 -38.76 -29.96
N SER A 4 41.06 -39.15 -30.42
CA SER A 4 39.98 -38.21 -30.75
C SER A 4 39.38 -37.67 -29.45
N PHE A 5 39.51 -36.36 -29.23
CA PHE A 5 38.73 -35.63 -28.25
C PHE A 5 37.31 -35.42 -28.79
N ALA A 6 36.31 -35.98 -28.09
CA ALA A 6 34.92 -35.65 -28.31
C ALA A 6 34.59 -34.37 -27.52
N LEU A 7 34.28 -33.28 -28.23
CA LEU A 7 33.70 -32.08 -27.63
C LEU A 7 32.22 -32.37 -27.32
N LEU A 8 31.87 -32.47 -26.04
CA LEU A 8 30.50 -32.39 -25.57
C LEU A 8 30.05 -30.92 -25.65
N PHE A 9 29.21 -30.59 -26.62
CA PHE A 9 28.44 -29.35 -26.61
C PHE A 9 27.34 -29.48 -25.55
N VAL A 10 27.52 -28.83 -24.41
CA VAL A 10 26.44 -28.56 -23.46
C VAL A 10 25.62 -27.42 -24.06
N SER A 11 24.48 -27.75 -24.66
CA SER A 11 23.48 -26.75 -25.06
C SER A 11 22.79 -26.23 -23.80
N GLY A 12 23.28 -25.11 -23.26
CA GLY A 12 22.51 -24.33 -22.30
C GLY A 12 21.26 -23.81 -23.00
N LEU A 13 20.09 -24.31 -22.58
CA LEU A 13 18.81 -23.70 -22.90
C LEU A 13 18.76 -22.37 -22.15
N VAL A 14 19.18 -21.29 -22.82
CA VAL A 14 18.85 -19.93 -22.38
C VAL A 14 17.36 -19.76 -22.66
N GLN A 15 16.53 -19.88 -21.62
CA GLN A 15 15.15 -19.42 -21.71
C GLN A 15 15.19 -17.90 -21.83
N PHE A 16 14.97 -17.39 -23.04
CA PHE A 16 14.62 -15.99 -23.21
C PHE A 16 13.18 -15.83 -22.73
N VAL A 17 13.00 -15.24 -21.54
CA VAL A 17 11.68 -14.73 -21.14
C VAL A 17 11.41 -13.54 -22.07
N ALA A 18 10.49 -13.73 -23.00
CA ALA A 18 10.09 -12.69 -23.93
C ALA A 18 9.03 -11.83 -23.24
N ALA A 19 9.36 -10.57 -22.96
CA ALA A 19 8.41 -9.56 -22.54
C ALA A 19 7.14 -9.63 -23.41
N LYS A 20 5.98 -9.83 -22.79
CA LYS A 20 4.67 -9.89 -23.46
C LYS A 20 3.79 -8.73 -23.01
N ASP A 21 2.84 -8.38 -23.88
CA ASP A 21 1.73 -7.53 -23.48
C ASP A 21 0.69 -8.41 -22.76
N VAL A 22 0.33 -8.05 -21.54
CA VAL A 22 -0.72 -8.68 -20.74
C VAL A 22 -1.94 -7.77 -20.73
N TYR A 23 -3.00 -8.19 -21.43
CA TYR A 23 -4.23 -7.42 -21.57
C TYR A 23 -5.28 -7.92 -20.57
N LEU A 24 -5.79 -7.00 -19.74
CA LEU A 24 -6.88 -7.24 -18.81
C LEU A 24 -8.05 -6.30 -19.11
N GLN A 25 -9.27 -6.82 -18.99
CA GLN A 25 -10.51 -6.06 -19.09
C GLN A 25 -11.22 -6.19 -17.76
N TRP A 26 -11.29 -5.10 -17.01
CA TRP A 26 -11.87 -5.06 -15.68
C TRP A 26 -13.12 -4.21 -15.68
N ASP A 27 -14.24 -4.82 -15.33
CA ASP A 27 -15.50 -4.14 -15.06
C ASP A 27 -15.70 -4.07 -13.54
N VAL A 28 -15.57 -2.88 -12.95
CA VAL A 28 -15.70 -2.68 -11.50
C VAL A 28 -17.18 -2.63 -11.15
N THR A 29 -17.63 -3.58 -10.34
CA THR A 29 -19.06 -3.87 -10.11
C THR A 29 -19.34 -4.18 -8.64
N TRP A 30 -20.56 -3.91 -8.20
CA TRP A 30 -21.06 -4.39 -6.91
C TRP A 30 -21.37 -5.90 -6.95
N VAL A 31 -20.97 -6.62 -5.91
CA VAL A 31 -21.23 -8.04 -5.68
C VAL A 31 -21.70 -8.21 -4.23
N ASN A 32 -22.58 -9.16 -3.91
CA ASN A 32 -22.86 -9.51 -2.52
C ASN A 32 -21.92 -10.65 -2.08
N ALA A 33 -21.26 -10.49 -0.94
CA ALA A 33 -20.36 -11.50 -0.38
C ALA A 33 -20.58 -11.67 1.13
N ALA A 34 -20.27 -12.86 1.65
CA ALA A 34 -20.41 -13.21 3.06
C ALA A 34 -19.22 -14.04 3.58
N PRO A 35 -17.99 -13.48 3.60
CA PRO A 35 -16.76 -14.23 3.92
C PRO A 35 -16.71 -14.77 5.37
N ASP A 36 -17.53 -14.20 6.25
CA ASP A 36 -17.68 -14.53 7.66
C ASP A 36 -19.14 -14.87 8.04
N SER A 37 -19.97 -15.22 7.04
CA SER A 37 -21.41 -15.45 7.17
C SER A 37 -22.28 -14.20 7.37
N TYR A 38 -21.71 -12.99 7.30
CA TYR A 38 -22.48 -11.74 7.21
C TYR A 38 -22.49 -11.24 5.76
N GLU A 39 -23.66 -11.27 5.10
CA GLU A 39 -23.78 -10.79 3.72
C GLU A 39 -23.81 -9.26 3.66
N ARG A 40 -22.90 -8.68 2.87
CA ARG A 40 -22.88 -7.26 2.54
C ARG A 40 -22.50 -7.03 1.07
N PRO A 41 -22.87 -5.89 0.46
CA PRO A 41 -22.32 -5.49 -0.83
C PRO A 41 -20.80 -5.22 -0.69
N VAL A 42 -20.06 -5.66 -1.69
CA VAL A 42 -18.62 -5.49 -1.86
C VAL A 42 -18.32 -5.07 -3.29
N ILE A 43 -17.19 -4.42 -3.50
CA ILE A 43 -16.73 -4.04 -4.83
C ILE A 43 -15.84 -5.16 -5.38
N GLY A 44 -16.25 -5.72 -6.51
CA GLY A 44 -15.53 -6.77 -7.22
C GLY A 44 -15.11 -6.35 -8.64
N ILE A 45 -14.45 -7.26 -9.33
CA ILE A 45 -14.06 -7.11 -10.74
C ILE A 45 -14.76 -8.19 -11.55
N ASN A 46 -15.42 -7.80 -12.63
CA ASN A 46 -16.17 -8.67 -13.54
C ASN A 46 -17.30 -9.46 -12.84
N ASN A 47 -18.00 -8.82 -11.88
CA ASN A 47 -19.03 -9.43 -11.02
C ASN A 47 -18.52 -10.57 -10.11
N GLU A 48 -17.21 -10.63 -9.87
CA GLU A 48 -16.59 -11.62 -9.00
C GLU A 48 -15.85 -10.93 -7.85
N TRP A 49 -15.93 -11.53 -6.67
CA TRP A 49 -15.16 -11.18 -5.48
C TRP A 49 -14.78 -12.47 -4.74
N PRO A 50 -13.54 -12.60 -4.22
CA PRO A 50 -12.45 -11.63 -4.20
C PRO A 50 -11.92 -11.23 -5.59
N CYS A 51 -11.30 -10.05 -5.71
CA CYS A 51 -10.73 -9.60 -6.98
C CYS A 51 -9.54 -10.51 -7.40
N PRO A 52 -9.30 -10.68 -8.71
CA PRO A 52 -8.32 -11.66 -9.19
C PRO A 52 -6.87 -11.29 -8.84
N GLN A 53 -6.06 -12.29 -8.49
CA GLN A 53 -4.60 -12.13 -8.51
C GLN A 53 -4.13 -11.91 -9.95
N VAL A 54 -3.16 -11.01 -10.11
CA VAL A 54 -2.48 -10.74 -11.37
C VAL A 54 -1.07 -11.31 -11.30
N ASP A 55 -0.80 -12.30 -12.15
CA ASP A 55 0.52 -12.93 -12.29
C ASP A 55 1.16 -12.51 -13.62
N VAL A 56 2.37 -11.96 -13.54
CA VAL A 56 3.10 -11.35 -14.66
C VAL A 56 4.60 -11.55 -14.47
N ASP A 57 5.38 -11.44 -15.53
CA ASP A 57 6.83 -11.64 -15.50
C ASP A 57 7.57 -10.29 -15.55
N VAL A 58 8.78 -10.21 -15.00
CA VAL A 58 9.63 -9.01 -15.20
C VAL A 58 9.82 -8.73 -16.69
N GLY A 59 9.59 -7.49 -17.08
CA GLY A 59 9.65 -6.99 -18.45
C GLY A 59 8.30 -6.99 -19.17
N ASP A 60 7.27 -7.63 -18.62
CA ASP A 60 5.93 -7.58 -19.19
C ASP A 60 5.35 -6.18 -19.18
N ARG A 61 4.46 -5.94 -20.15
CA ARG A 61 3.67 -4.72 -20.24
C ARG A 61 2.24 -5.00 -19.84
N LEU A 62 1.82 -4.47 -18.70
CA LEU A 62 0.47 -4.62 -18.20
C LEU A 62 -0.44 -3.54 -18.80
N ILE A 63 -1.53 -3.96 -19.44
CA ILE A 63 -2.50 -3.10 -20.12
C ILE A 63 -3.89 -3.44 -19.60
N VAL A 64 -4.43 -2.60 -18.73
CA VAL A 64 -5.71 -2.83 -18.05
C VAL A 64 -6.72 -1.76 -18.46
N ASP A 65 -7.78 -2.17 -19.14
CA ASP A 65 -8.95 -1.32 -19.35
C ASP A 65 -9.90 -1.47 -18.16
N VAL A 66 -9.99 -0.44 -17.33
CA VAL A 66 -10.84 -0.40 -16.15
C VAL A 66 -12.10 0.40 -16.49
N THR A 67 -13.24 -0.28 -16.50
CA THR A 67 -14.57 0.31 -16.65
C THR A 67 -15.25 0.40 -15.29
N ASN A 68 -15.77 1.57 -14.94
CA ASN A 68 -16.52 1.74 -13.71
C ASN A 68 -18.02 1.50 -13.94
N SER A 69 -18.57 0.41 -13.40
CA SER A 69 -19.99 0.05 -13.47
C SER A 69 -20.70 0.10 -12.11
N LEU A 70 -20.13 0.77 -11.11
CA LEU A 70 -20.71 0.90 -9.76
C LEU A 70 -22.02 1.70 -9.75
N GLY A 71 -22.19 2.64 -10.69
CA GLY A 71 -23.41 3.45 -10.85
C GLY A 71 -23.57 4.60 -9.85
N ASN A 72 -23.04 4.47 -8.63
CA ASN A 72 -23.16 5.45 -7.56
C ASN A 72 -21.82 6.04 -7.07
N GLN A 73 -20.68 5.44 -7.40
CA GLN A 73 -19.36 5.89 -6.95
C GLN A 73 -18.39 6.04 -8.13
N SER A 74 -17.46 7.01 -8.05
CA SER A 74 -16.26 7.01 -8.90
C SER A 74 -15.30 5.90 -8.46
N THR A 75 -14.19 5.69 -9.17
CA THR A 75 -13.14 4.75 -8.73
C THR A 75 -11.78 5.12 -9.33
N ALA A 76 -10.71 4.51 -8.86
CA ALA A 76 -9.38 4.55 -9.47
C ALA A 76 -8.55 3.37 -8.94
N ILE A 77 -7.63 2.82 -9.74
CA ILE A 77 -6.78 1.68 -9.31
C ILE A 77 -5.34 2.15 -9.14
N HIS A 78 -4.82 2.03 -7.92
CA HIS A 78 -3.39 2.19 -7.61
C HIS A 78 -2.67 0.84 -7.63
N TRP A 79 -1.39 0.87 -8.05
CA TRP A 79 -0.52 -0.29 -8.20
C TRP A 79 0.58 -0.23 -7.13
N HIS A 80 0.23 -0.64 -5.91
CA HIS A 80 1.04 -0.45 -4.71
C HIS A 80 2.45 -1.02 -4.86
N GLY A 81 3.45 -0.16 -4.65
CA GLY A 81 4.87 -0.51 -4.70
C GLY A 81 5.47 -0.56 -6.11
N ILE A 82 4.67 -0.45 -7.17
CA ILE A 82 5.19 -0.30 -8.54
C ILE A 82 5.75 1.11 -8.71
N HIS A 83 7.01 1.21 -9.14
CA HIS A 83 7.69 2.51 -9.25
C HIS A 83 7.09 3.43 -10.31
N GLN A 84 6.39 2.90 -11.32
CA GLN A 84 5.82 3.69 -12.41
C GLN A 84 6.87 4.57 -13.12
N TYR A 85 8.09 4.04 -13.30
CA TYR A 85 9.16 4.76 -14.00
C TYR A 85 8.67 5.24 -15.36
N THR A 86 8.80 6.55 -15.61
CA THR A 86 8.34 7.24 -16.84
C THR A 86 6.83 7.14 -17.13
N SER A 87 6.06 6.54 -16.24
CA SER A 87 4.65 6.20 -16.38
C SER A 87 3.80 6.71 -15.22
N GLY A 88 4.25 7.74 -14.49
CA GLY A 88 3.54 8.30 -13.32
C GLY A 88 2.09 8.76 -13.56
N THR A 89 1.63 8.92 -14.81
CA THR A 89 0.18 9.07 -15.10
C THR A 89 -0.64 7.81 -14.81
N MET A 90 0.00 6.64 -14.76
CA MET A 90 -0.60 5.33 -14.53
C MET A 90 -0.59 4.92 -13.06
N ASP A 91 -0.08 5.77 -12.17
CA ASP A 91 -0.02 5.51 -10.73
C ASP A 91 -1.40 5.32 -10.10
N GLY A 92 -2.42 6.03 -10.59
CA GLY A 92 -3.81 5.72 -10.24
C GLY A 92 -4.37 6.37 -8.98
N ALA A 93 -3.60 7.21 -8.28
CA ALA A 93 -4.11 8.04 -7.20
C ALA A 93 -5.05 9.16 -7.70
N SER A 94 -6.30 9.15 -7.22
CA SER A 94 -7.32 10.16 -7.52
C SER A 94 -6.88 11.56 -7.08
N ASP A 95 -7.18 12.58 -7.90
CA ASP A 95 -6.82 13.98 -7.69
C ASP A 95 -5.30 14.27 -7.55
N VAL A 96 -4.48 13.26 -7.89
CA VAL A 96 -3.02 13.35 -7.89
C VAL A 96 -2.48 13.06 -9.28
N SER A 97 -2.47 11.80 -9.71
CA SER A 97 -1.99 11.37 -11.02
C SER A 97 -3.10 11.34 -12.07
N GLN A 98 -4.36 11.27 -11.64
CA GLN A 98 -5.54 11.31 -12.52
C GLN A 98 -6.78 11.92 -11.86
N CYS A 99 -7.81 12.23 -12.66
CA CYS A 99 -9.16 12.46 -12.14
C CYS A 99 -9.80 11.11 -11.77
N PRO A 100 -10.73 11.05 -10.81
CA PRO A 100 -11.52 9.85 -10.52
C PRO A 100 -12.28 9.37 -11.78
N ILE A 101 -12.43 8.05 -11.95
CA ILE A 101 -13.18 7.43 -13.05
C ILE A 101 -14.67 7.47 -12.69
N PRO A 102 -15.52 8.32 -13.30
CA PRO A 102 -16.94 8.34 -12.98
C PRO A 102 -17.66 7.09 -13.51
N PRO A 103 -18.86 6.76 -12.96
CA PRO A 103 -19.69 5.68 -13.49
C PRO A 103 -19.91 5.73 -15.00
N GLY A 104 -19.87 4.58 -15.65
CA GLY A 104 -20.05 4.41 -17.09
C GLY A 104 -18.83 4.80 -17.94
N SER A 105 -17.70 5.17 -17.32
CA SER A 105 -16.47 5.52 -18.01
C SER A 105 -15.40 4.43 -17.90
N THR A 106 -14.46 4.46 -18.85
CA THR A 106 -13.34 3.52 -18.92
C THR A 106 -12.03 4.29 -19.05
N ILE A 107 -11.00 3.91 -18.29
CA ILE A 107 -9.62 4.38 -18.47
C ILE A 107 -8.69 3.20 -18.71
N ARG A 108 -7.62 3.41 -19.48
CA ARG A 108 -6.58 2.42 -19.70
C ARG A 108 -5.35 2.73 -18.85
N TYR A 109 -4.99 1.80 -17.97
CA TYR A 109 -3.66 1.74 -17.36
C TYR A 109 -2.71 0.99 -18.29
N ASN A 110 -1.49 1.52 -18.48
CA ASN A 110 -0.54 0.97 -19.44
C ASN A 110 0.89 1.29 -19.05
N PHE A 111 1.59 0.32 -18.46
CA PHE A 111 2.95 0.46 -17.97
C PHE A 111 3.72 -0.86 -18.08
N THR A 112 5.04 -0.77 -18.00
CA THR A 112 5.95 -1.93 -17.99
C THR A 112 6.38 -2.22 -16.57
N LEU A 113 6.47 -3.50 -16.22
CA LEU A 113 6.91 -3.97 -14.92
C LEU A 113 8.39 -4.34 -14.98
N ASP A 114 9.24 -3.50 -14.43
CA ASP A 114 10.71 -3.67 -14.44
C ASP A 114 11.29 -4.18 -13.12
N GLN A 115 10.42 -4.42 -12.14
CA GLN A 115 10.76 -4.93 -10.81
C GLN A 115 10.06 -6.27 -10.54
N ALA A 116 10.78 -7.22 -9.93
CA ALA A 116 10.19 -8.47 -9.45
C ALA A 116 9.62 -8.30 -8.04
N GLY A 117 8.83 -9.27 -7.58
CA GLY A 117 8.43 -9.41 -6.18
C GLY A 117 6.93 -9.41 -5.95
N THR A 118 6.55 -9.18 -4.69
CA THR A 118 5.19 -9.25 -4.20
C THR A 118 4.58 -7.86 -4.05
N TYR A 119 3.57 -7.58 -4.85
CA TYR A 119 2.83 -6.31 -4.88
C TYR A 119 1.34 -6.59 -4.79
N TRP A 120 0.55 -5.53 -4.85
CA TRP A 120 -0.90 -5.60 -4.88
C TRP A 120 -1.45 -4.35 -5.57
N TYR A 121 -2.71 -4.42 -5.98
CA TYR A 121 -3.44 -3.28 -6.48
C TYR A 121 -4.65 -3.05 -5.58
N HIS A 122 -5.09 -1.80 -5.48
CA HIS A 122 -6.28 -1.45 -4.71
C HIS A 122 -6.91 -0.16 -5.21
N SER A 123 -8.16 0.07 -4.83
CA SER A 123 -8.77 1.37 -5.09
C SER A 123 -8.05 2.48 -4.34
N HIS A 124 -7.84 3.62 -4.99
CA HIS A 124 -7.33 4.84 -4.37
C HIS A 124 -8.35 5.97 -4.51
N ASN A 125 -9.60 5.68 -4.15
CA ASN A 125 -10.74 6.59 -4.20
C ASN A 125 -11.82 6.17 -3.19
N MET A 126 -12.45 7.15 -2.54
CA MET A 126 -13.63 7.03 -1.68
C MET A 126 -13.55 5.98 -0.56
N GLY A 127 -12.36 5.65 -0.05
CA GLY A 127 -12.22 4.57 0.93
C GLY A 127 -12.64 3.19 0.42
N GLN A 128 -12.55 2.93 -0.88
CA GLN A 128 -13.20 1.75 -1.51
C GLN A 128 -12.53 0.41 -1.28
N TYR A 129 -11.22 0.36 -1.07
CA TYR A 129 -10.54 -0.95 -1.05
C TYR A 129 -10.93 -1.84 0.14
N PRO A 130 -11.24 -1.32 1.35
CA PRO A 130 -11.83 -2.14 2.43
C PRO A 130 -13.20 -2.72 2.06
N ASP A 131 -13.93 -2.10 1.12
CA ASP A 131 -15.14 -2.67 0.52
C ASP A 131 -14.86 -3.73 -0.56
N GLY A 132 -13.59 -4.07 -0.82
CA GLY A 132 -13.21 -5.28 -1.55
C GLY A 132 -12.44 -5.04 -2.85
N LEU A 133 -12.31 -3.79 -3.33
CA LEU A 133 -11.58 -3.48 -4.57
C LEU A 133 -10.07 -3.49 -4.35
N ARG A 134 -9.52 -4.69 -4.19
CA ARG A 134 -8.10 -4.98 -3.95
C ARG A 134 -7.73 -6.39 -4.37
N GLY A 135 -6.49 -6.60 -4.83
CA GLY A 135 -6.01 -7.94 -5.15
C GLY A 135 -4.49 -8.02 -5.28
N PRO A 136 -3.89 -9.22 -5.18
CA PRO A 136 -2.45 -9.38 -5.33
C PRO A 136 -1.97 -9.09 -6.77
N LEU A 137 -0.75 -8.56 -6.88
CA LEU A 137 0.00 -8.39 -8.12
C LEU A 137 1.39 -9.02 -7.93
N ILE A 138 1.62 -10.19 -8.53
CA ILE A 138 2.86 -10.92 -8.41
C ILE A 138 3.67 -10.73 -9.69
N VAL A 139 4.88 -10.18 -9.55
CA VAL A 139 5.82 -10.05 -10.67
C VAL A 139 6.93 -11.07 -10.51
N HIS A 140 6.88 -12.14 -11.30
CA HIS A 140 7.81 -13.26 -11.19
C HIS A 140 9.22 -12.85 -11.63
N ASP A 141 10.18 -13.15 -10.77
CA ASP A 141 11.60 -13.04 -11.07
C ASP A 141 12.02 -14.25 -11.94
N PRO A 142 12.57 -14.06 -13.14
CA PRO A 142 13.08 -15.17 -13.94
C PRO A 142 14.38 -15.79 -13.39
N SER A 143 15.03 -15.12 -12.43
CA SER A 143 16.28 -15.57 -11.82
C SER A 143 16.33 -15.19 -10.33
N PRO A 144 15.39 -15.72 -9.50
CA PRO A 144 15.34 -15.39 -8.09
C PRO A 144 16.60 -15.89 -7.36
N PRO A 145 17.00 -15.24 -6.25
CA PRO A 145 18.19 -15.63 -5.49
C PRO A 145 18.02 -16.91 -4.66
N PHE A 146 16.79 -17.44 -4.57
CA PHE A 146 16.42 -18.60 -3.77
C PHE A 146 15.64 -19.62 -4.59
N GLU A 147 15.66 -20.87 -4.16
CA GLU A 147 14.97 -21.99 -4.80
C GLU A 147 13.80 -22.45 -3.91
N TRP A 148 12.67 -22.76 -4.52
CA TRP A 148 11.49 -23.36 -3.88
C TRP A 148 10.83 -24.34 -4.83
N ASP A 149 10.01 -25.25 -4.29
CA ASP A 149 9.29 -26.24 -5.09
C ASP A 149 7.98 -25.69 -5.67
N ASP A 150 7.32 -24.79 -4.94
CA ASP A 150 6.00 -24.23 -5.28
C ASP A 150 5.74 -22.94 -4.47
N GLU A 151 4.71 -22.17 -4.81
CA GLU A 151 4.39 -20.90 -4.14
C GLU A 151 2.88 -20.67 -3.96
N PHE A 152 2.52 -19.87 -2.96
CA PHE A 152 1.15 -19.37 -2.81
C PHE A 152 1.09 -18.02 -2.10
N THR A 153 0.02 -17.27 -2.37
CA THR A 153 -0.22 -15.94 -1.81
C THR A 153 -1.18 -15.99 -0.62
N VAL A 154 -0.86 -15.22 0.42
CA VAL A 154 -1.69 -15.03 1.61
C VAL A 154 -1.99 -13.55 1.78
N THR A 155 -3.26 -13.16 1.73
CA THR A 155 -3.71 -11.82 2.10
C THR A 155 -4.27 -11.85 3.53
N LEU A 156 -3.91 -10.83 4.31
CA LEU A 156 -4.38 -10.60 5.68
C LEU A 156 -5.14 -9.27 5.71
N THR A 157 -6.32 -9.27 6.31
CA THR A 157 -7.17 -8.08 6.38
C THR A 157 -8.07 -8.10 7.60
N ASP A 158 -8.34 -6.93 8.15
CA ASP A 158 -9.54 -6.66 8.93
C ASP A 158 -10.76 -6.52 8.00
N TRP A 159 -11.96 -6.66 8.56
CA TRP A 159 -13.20 -6.66 7.80
C TRP A 159 -14.32 -5.98 8.59
N TYR A 160 -15.16 -5.24 7.86
CA TYR A 160 -16.27 -4.47 8.40
C TYR A 160 -17.58 -4.98 7.82
N HIS A 161 -18.65 -4.97 8.62
CA HIS A 161 -20.01 -5.33 8.19
C HIS A 161 -20.74 -4.16 7.53
N GLN A 162 -20.33 -2.92 7.82
CA GLN A 162 -20.85 -1.69 7.20
C GLN A 162 -19.96 -1.24 6.04
N GLU A 163 -20.55 -0.66 5.00
CA GLU A 163 -19.83 -0.09 3.86
C GLU A 163 -19.02 1.14 4.27
N MET A 164 -17.89 1.35 3.60
CA MET A 164 -16.96 2.43 3.92
C MET A 164 -17.57 3.83 3.81
N PRO A 165 -18.43 4.17 2.83
CA PRO A 165 -19.10 5.48 2.82
C PRO A 165 -19.88 5.78 4.10
N GLU A 166 -20.61 4.81 4.64
CA GLU A 166 -21.37 5.01 5.89
C GLU A 166 -20.46 5.14 7.10
N LEU A 167 -19.37 4.37 7.13
CA LEU A 167 -18.38 4.45 8.20
C LEU A 167 -17.58 5.75 8.15
N LEU A 168 -17.24 6.24 6.96
CA LEU A 168 -16.56 7.50 6.75
C LEU A 168 -17.45 8.70 7.12
N ASP A 169 -18.74 8.65 6.77
CA ASP A 169 -19.72 9.65 7.22
C ASP A 169 -19.80 9.74 8.75
N GLN A 170 -19.70 8.59 9.44
CA GLN A 170 -19.65 8.53 10.90
C GLN A 170 -18.31 9.06 11.43
N TYR A 171 -17.20 8.61 10.85
CA TYR A 171 -15.84 8.94 11.25
C TYR A 171 -15.55 10.45 11.14
N GLU A 172 -15.87 11.06 10.00
CA GLU A 172 -15.71 12.48 9.67
C GLU A 172 -16.90 13.35 10.16
N SER A 173 -17.63 12.89 11.19
CA SER A 173 -18.75 13.66 11.75
C SER A 173 -18.32 14.57 12.92
N THR A 174 -19.04 15.67 13.09
CA THR A 174 -18.90 16.52 14.28
C THR A 174 -19.23 15.79 15.57
N ASP A 175 -20.14 14.82 15.50
CA ASP A 175 -20.58 14.03 16.66
C ASP A 175 -19.48 13.07 17.11
N ASN A 176 -18.79 12.41 16.17
CA ASN A 176 -17.64 11.56 16.47
C ASN A 176 -16.48 12.36 17.05
N ALA A 177 -16.15 13.51 16.45
CA ALA A 177 -15.11 14.40 16.95
C ALA A 177 -15.37 14.89 18.38
N GLN A 178 -16.64 15.14 18.75
CA GLN A 178 -17.01 15.63 20.08
C GLN A 178 -17.19 14.52 21.12
N SER A 179 -17.79 13.40 20.72
CA SER A 179 -18.23 12.34 21.64
C SER A 179 -17.20 11.24 21.82
N ASN A 180 -16.43 10.96 20.76
CA ASN A 180 -15.45 9.88 20.73
C ASN A 180 -14.06 10.38 20.28
N ALA A 181 -13.77 11.68 20.41
CA ALA A 181 -12.46 12.25 20.05
C ALA A 181 -11.97 11.95 18.61
N GLY A 182 -12.87 11.62 17.67
CA GLY A 182 -12.51 11.24 16.30
C GLY A 182 -11.98 9.81 16.18
N ASP A 183 -12.40 8.91 17.07
CA ASP A 183 -12.03 7.50 17.07
C ASP A 183 -12.39 6.80 15.75
N GLU A 184 -11.50 5.91 15.30
CA GLU A 184 -11.69 5.04 14.14
C GLU A 184 -12.76 3.96 14.41
N PRO A 185 -13.60 3.63 13.41
CA PRO A 185 -14.46 2.46 13.49
C PRO A 185 -13.67 1.15 13.70
N VAL A 186 -14.13 0.35 14.65
CA VAL A 186 -13.53 -0.96 14.98
C VAL A 186 -14.01 -2.01 13.96
N PRO A 187 -13.10 -2.77 13.31
CA PRO A 187 -13.48 -3.88 12.43
C PRO A 187 -14.20 -4.99 13.18
N ASP A 188 -15.06 -5.74 12.49
CA ASP A 188 -15.86 -6.83 13.07
C ASP A 188 -15.07 -8.14 13.17
N VAL A 189 -14.21 -8.43 12.19
CA VAL A 189 -13.47 -9.70 12.10
C VAL A 189 -12.15 -9.55 11.33
N ALA A 190 -11.22 -10.48 11.53
CA ALA A 190 -10.05 -10.67 10.69
C ALA A 190 -10.28 -11.79 9.67
N LEU A 191 -9.79 -11.64 8.45
CA LEU A 191 -9.89 -12.61 7.36
C LEU A 191 -8.50 -12.96 6.80
N ILE A 192 -8.36 -14.21 6.35
CA ILE A 192 -7.21 -14.71 5.61
C ILE A 192 -7.70 -15.09 4.21
N ASN A 193 -7.13 -14.53 3.14
CA ASN A 193 -7.63 -14.70 1.76
C ASN A 193 -9.14 -14.45 1.64
N ASP A 194 -9.60 -13.36 2.28
CA ASP A 194 -11.01 -12.93 2.26
C ASP A 194 -11.98 -14.05 2.70
N SER A 195 -11.56 -14.90 3.64
CA SER A 195 -12.36 -15.98 4.20
C SER A 195 -12.02 -16.28 5.66
N THR A 196 -13.00 -16.78 6.40
CA THR A 196 -12.82 -17.38 7.73
C THR A 196 -12.43 -18.86 7.68
N GLN A 197 -12.31 -19.45 6.49
CA GLN A 197 -12.11 -20.90 6.30
C GLN A 197 -10.98 -21.27 5.32
N SER A 198 -10.00 -20.38 5.14
CA SER A 198 -8.94 -20.55 4.15
C SER A 198 -8.08 -21.81 4.39
N GLN A 199 -7.80 -22.53 3.30
CA GLN A 199 -7.04 -23.77 3.31
C GLN A 199 -5.99 -23.76 2.20
N PHE A 200 -4.73 -23.98 2.57
CA PHE A 200 -3.58 -24.01 1.69
C PHE A 200 -3.10 -25.45 1.56
N LYS A 201 -3.33 -26.06 0.40
CA LYS A 201 -2.93 -27.45 0.14
C LYS A 201 -1.43 -27.50 -0.07
N VAL A 202 -0.75 -28.39 0.65
CA VAL A 202 0.70 -28.54 0.57
C VAL A 202 1.11 -30.00 0.43
N GLN A 203 2.23 -30.23 -0.25
CA GLN A 203 2.82 -31.56 -0.39
C GLN A 203 3.90 -31.78 0.67
N PRO A 204 4.01 -32.99 1.26
CA PRO A 204 5.07 -33.29 2.23
C PRO A 204 6.49 -33.13 1.66
N GLY A 205 7.41 -32.65 2.50
CA GLY A 205 8.85 -32.54 2.20
C GLY A 205 9.24 -31.47 1.17
N LYS A 206 8.30 -30.61 0.77
CA LYS A 206 8.47 -29.51 -0.18
C LYS A 206 8.75 -28.17 0.51
N THR A 207 9.53 -27.32 -0.15
CA THR A 207 9.73 -25.93 0.26
C THR A 207 8.78 -25.03 -0.52
N TYR A 208 7.99 -24.23 0.18
CA TYR A 208 7.07 -23.25 -0.40
C TYR A 208 7.57 -21.83 -0.19
N LEU A 209 7.47 -20.98 -1.21
CA LEU A 209 7.51 -19.53 -1.05
C LEU A 209 6.09 -19.05 -0.74
N VAL A 210 5.90 -18.47 0.44
CA VAL A 210 4.62 -17.91 0.87
C VAL A 210 4.69 -16.40 0.85
N ARG A 211 3.83 -15.77 0.05
CA ARG A 211 3.81 -14.32 -0.18
C ARG A 211 2.72 -13.68 0.68
N PHE A 212 3.10 -13.07 1.80
CA PHE A 212 2.15 -12.36 2.66
C PHE A 212 1.94 -10.93 2.19
N ILE A 213 0.68 -10.50 2.15
CA ILE A 213 0.26 -9.14 1.82
C ILE A 213 -0.74 -8.68 2.87
N CYS A 214 -0.44 -7.58 3.56
CA CYS A 214 -1.42 -6.95 4.44
C CYS A 214 -2.26 -5.97 3.61
N VAL A 215 -3.47 -6.40 3.27
CA VAL A 215 -4.45 -5.62 2.50
C VAL A 215 -5.53 -4.99 3.40
N GLY A 216 -5.27 -4.99 4.71
CA GLY A 216 -6.13 -4.44 5.75
C GLY A 216 -6.24 -2.91 5.68
N ASN A 217 -7.31 -2.42 6.28
CA ASN A 217 -7.71 -1.03 6.38
C ASN A 217 -7.01 -0.27 7.52
N TRP A 218 -6.87 -0.90 8.70
CA TRP A 218 -6.35 -0.21 9.89
C TRP A 218 -5.28 -0.97 10.69
N PRO A 219 -5.59 -2.01 11.49
CA PRO A 219 -4.59 -2.64 12.33
C PRO A 219 -3.60 -3.47 11.50
N GLY A 220 -2.35 -3.52 11.96
CA GLY A 220 -1.39 -4.51 11.47
C GLY A 220 -1.76 -5.92 11.93
N HIS A 221 -1.16 -6.91 11.29
CA HIS A 221 -1.39 -8.32 11.54
C HIS A 221 -0.14 -8.99 12.13
N ALA A 222 -0.33 -9.97 13.00
CA ALA A 222 0.70 -10.82 13.56
C ALA A 222 0.33 -12.28 13.33
N PHE A 223 1.25 -13.05 12.75
CA PHE A 223 0.91 -14.38 12.25
C PHE A 223 2.03 -15.40 12.41
N LEU A 224 1.65 -16.68 12.38
CA LEU A 224 2.56 -17.82 12.35
C LEU A 224 1.91 -19.09 11.80
N PHE A 225 2.74 -19.98 11.26
CA PHE A 225 2.36 -21.36 10.98
C PHE A 225 2.69 -22.26 12.17
N ASP A 226 1.72 -23.01 12.67
CA ASP A 226 1.92 -23.96 13.77
C ASP A 226 2.98 -24.99 13.37
N ASP A 227 4.01 -25.13 14.21
CA ASP A 227 5.02 -26.18 14.10
C ASP A 227 5.81 -26.16 12.75
N HIS A 228 5.94 -24.98 12.14
CA HIS A 228 6.75 -24.73 10.94
C HIS A 228 7.71 -23.55 11.14
N GLU A 229 8.95 -23.72 10.72
CA GLU A 229 9.92 -22.63 10.68
C GLU A 229 9.68 -21.75 9.45
N MET A 230 9.76 -20.44 9.64
CA MET A 230 9.70 -19.44 8.58
C MET A 230 11.07 -18.78 8.40
N THR A 231 11.45 -18.55 7.14
CA THR A 231 12.64 -17.76 6.79
C THR A 231 12.22 -16.62 5.88
N VAL A 232 12.35 -15.37 6.33
CA VAL A 232 12.05 -14.19 5.51
C VAL A 232 13.09 -14.08 4.40
N VAL A 233 12.62 -13.86 3.17
CA VAL A 233 13.46 -13.75 1.97
C VAL A 233 13.12 -12.55 1.10
N GLU A 234 11.95 -11.94 1.28
CA GLU A 234 11.53 -10.73 0.54
C GLU A 234 10.71 -9.84 1.48
N ILE A 235 10.86 -8.52 1.34
CA ILE A 235 9.94 -7.53 1.90
C ILE A 235 9.59 -6.50 0.83
N ASP A 236 8.32 -6.13 0.71
CA ASP A 236 7.86 -5.04 -0.15
C ASP A 236 8.45 -5.06 -1.59
N GLY A 237 8.69 -6.23 -2.19
CA GLY A 237 9.32 -6.38 -3.51
C GLY A 237 10.85 -6.41 -3.54
N VAL A 238 11.52 -6.34 -2.39
CA VAL A 238 12.99 -6.38 -2.25
C VAL A 238 13.43 -7.71 -1.66
N TRP A 239 14.24 -8.46 -2.41
CA TRP A 239 14.94 -9.64 -1.88
C TRP A 239 15.87 -9.25 -0.74
N VAL A 240 15.84 -10.00 0.36
CA VAL A 240 16.71 -9.81 1.53
C VAL A 240 17.56 -11.07 1.79
N GLU A 241 18.67 -10.92 2.51
CA GLU A 241 19.40 -12.09 3.00
C GLU A 241 18.48 -12.98 3.86
N PRO A 242 18.50 -14.31 3.70
CA PRO A 242 17.62 -15.21 4.44
C PRO A 242 17.67 -14.94 5.93
N TYR A 243 16.52 -14.61 6.51
CA TYR A 243 16.39 -14.30 7.93
C TYR A 243 15.49 -15.33 8.61
N PRO A 244 16.05 -16.29 9.36
CA PRO A 244 15.27 -17.24 10.15
C PRO A 244 14.49 -16.49 11.23
N VAL A 245 13.17 -16.67 11.25
CA VAL A 245 12.30 -16.03 12.25
C VAL A 245 12.56 -16.62 13.64
N GLY A 246 12.82 -17.94 13.71
CA GLY A 246 13.02 -18.66 14.96
C GLY A 246 11.73 -18.78 15.77
N GLU A 247 11.80 -18.57 17.08
CA GLU A 247 10.63 -18.61 17.99
C GLU A 247 9.86 -17.28 18.04
N ARG A 248 10.28 -16.29 17.26
CA ARG A 248 9.66 -14.95 17.20
C ARG A 248 8.47 -14.92 16.24
N ASN A 249 7.76 -13.80 16.25
CA ASN A 249 6.61 -13.53 15.40
C ASN A 249 6.94 -12.52 14.30
N ILE A 250 6.19 -12.60 13.20
CA ILE A 250 6.17 -11.57 12.18
C ILE A 250 5.03 -10.62 12.50
N ARG A 251 5.29 -9.32 12.30
CA ARG A 251 4.27 -8.27 12.27
C ARG A 251 4.31 -7.59 10.91
N ILE A 252 3.14 -7.39 10.31
CA ILE A 252 2.98 -6.75 9.00
C ILE A 252 1.90 -5.68 9.09
N ALA A 253 2.18 -4.46 8.65
CA ALA A 253 1.22 -3.35 8.66
C ALA A 253 0.47 -3.22 7.33
N PRO A 254 -0.70 -2.55 7.27
CA PRO A 254 -1.35 -2.20 6.01
C PRO A 254 -0.36 -1.68 4.97
N GLY A 255 -0.42 -2.24 3.76
CA GLY A 255 0.47 -1.91 2.65
C GLY A 255 1.80 -2.68 2.61
N GLN A 256 2.23 -3.30 3.71
CA GLN A 256 3.46 -4.09 3.75
C GLN A 256 3.24 -5.50 3.16
N ARG A 257 4.31 -6.05 2.58
CA ARG A 257 4.42 -7.42 2.08
C ARG A 257 5.66 -8.09 2.65
N MET A 258 5.58 -9.40 2.86
CA MET A 258 6.71 -10.20 3.31
C MET A 258 6.61 -11.60 2.71
N SER A 259 7.64 -12.03 1.98
CA SER A 259 7.70 -13.41 1.49
C SER A 259 8.61 -14.24 2.38
N VAL A 260 8.15 -15.43 2.74
CA VAL A 260 8.89 -16.38 3.57
C VAL A 260 9.01 -17.73 2.88
N LEU A 261 10.12 -18.42 3.11
CA LEU A 261 10.25 -19.83 2.81
C LEU A 261 9.74 -20.64 4.00
N ILE A 262 8.87 -21.61 3.74
CA ILE A 262 8.50 -22.66 4.69
C ILE A 262 8.87 -24.01 4.10
N LYS A 263 9.44 -24.89 4.92
CA LYS A 263 9.63 -26.29 4.55
C LYS A 263 8.56 -27.14 5.22
N THR A 264 7.75 -27.78 4.40
CA THR A 264 6.72 -28.73 4.86
C THR A 264 7.38 -29.98 5.43
N LYS A 265 6.67 -30.64 6.35
CA LYS A 265 7.11 -31.86 7.01
C LYS A 265 7.03 -33.04 6.05
N ASP A 266 7.86 -34.05 6.27
CA ASP A 266 7.80 -35.30 5.50
C ASP A 266 6.57 -36.15 5.86
N ASP A 267 6.00 -35.94 7.05
CA ASP A 267 4.83 -36.68 7.55
C ASP A 267 3.51 -35.94 7.26
N ALA A 268 2.65 -36.57 6.47
CA ALA A 268 1.29 -36.11 6.14
C ALA A 268 0.21 -36.59 7.13
N SER A 269 0.56 -37.16 8.28
CA SER A 269 -0.40 -37.68 9.26
C SER A 269 -1.18 -36.62 10.04
N LYS A 270 -0.91 -35.33 9.80
CA LYS A 270 -1.56 -34.19 10.47
C LYS A 270 -1.60 -32.95 9.55
N ASN A 271 -2.70 -32.19 9.63
CA ASN A 271 -2.81 -30.82 9.11
C ASN A 271 -2.38 -29.80 10.17
N TYR A 272 -1.96 -28.60 9.76
CA TYR A 272 -1.43 -27.59 10.68
C TYR A 272 -2.22 -26.29 10.57
N ALA A 273 -2.41 -25.61 11.70
CA ALA A 273 -3.08 -24.32 11.71
C ALA A 273 -2.12 -23.22 11.24
N PHE A 274 -2.64 -22.28 10.45
CA PHE A 274 -2.08 -20.98 10.21
C PHE A 274 -2.91 -19.98 11.02
N TRP A 275 -2.27 -19.28 11.95
CA TRP A 275 -2.96 -18.36 12.84
C TRP A 275 -2.52 -16.94 12.56
N ASP A 276 -3.49 -16.04 12.56
CA ASP A 276 -3.35 -14.60 12.37
C ASP A 276 -4.15 -13.87 13.45
N THR A 277 -3.66 -12.70 13.84
CA THR A 277 -4.38 -11.78 14.72
C THR A 277 -4.10 -10.34 14.34
N ILE A 278 -5.12 -9.49 14.41
CA ILE A 278 -4.94 -8.04 14.29
C ILE A 278 -4.33 -7.45 15.57
N ASP A 279 -3.51 -6.42 15.42
CA ASP A 279 -2.82 -5.77 16.53
C ASP A 279 -3.79 -4.93 17.37
N ILE A 280 -4.38 -5.57 18.38
CA ILE A 280 -5.27 -4.94 19.34
C ILE A 280 -4.60 -3.86 20.19
N ASN A 281 -3.27 -3.81 20.27
CA ASN A 281 -2.60 -2.77 21.06
C ASN A 281 -2.82 -1.40 20.44
N MET A 282 -2.73 -1.33 19.11
CA MET A 282 -3.00 -0.15 18.31
C MET A 282 -4.43 0.35 18.52
N MET A 283 -5.40 -0.56 18.56
CA MET A 283 -6.82 -0.21 18.57
C MET A 283 -7.35 0.13 19.96
N PHE A 284 -6.79 -0.49 21.01
CA PHE A 284 -7.35 -0.39 22.36
C PHE A 284 -6.33 0.03 23.41
N VAL A 285 -5.15 -0.59 23.42
CA VAL A 285 -4.19 -0.42 24.53
C VAL A 285 -3.52 0.95 24.49
N TYR A 286 -2.96 1.35 23.35
CA TYR A 286 -2.26 2.64 23.20
C TYR A 286 -3.21 3.85 23.25
N GLU A 287 -4.48 3.61 22.96
CA GLU A 287 -5.54 4.61 23.03
C GLU A 287 -6.31 4.58 24.35
N ASN A 288 -5.95 3.66 25.26
CA ASN A 288 -6.58 3.48 26.57
C ASN A 288 -8.12 3.29 26.46
N LYS A 289 -8.54 2.50 25.46
CA LYS A 289 -9.93 2.11 25.21
C LYS A 289 -10.21 0.70 25.75
N PRO A 290 -11.42 0.43 26.24
CA PRO A 290 -11.81 -0.92 26.62
C PRO A 290 -11.96 -1.80 25.36
N ILE A 291 -11.48 -3.04 25.44
CA ILE A 291 -11.75 -4.06 24.41
C ILE A 291 -13.23 -4.49 24.57
N PRO A 292 -14.04 -4.49 23.50
CA PRO A 292 -15.42 -4.94 23.56
C PRO A 292 -15.56 -6.38 24.10
N GLU A 293 -16.63 -6.63 24.86
CA GLU A 293 -16.94 -7.97 25.35
C GLU A 293 -17.18 -8.90 24.15
N HIS A 294 -16.46 -10.03 24.10
CA HIS A 294 -16.48 -11.02 23.01
C HIS A 294 -15.78 -10.62 21.70
N TYR A 295 -14.99 -9.55 21.68
CA TYR A 295 -14.16 -9.23 20.52
C TYR A 295 -13.15 -10.34 20.21
N ASN A 296 -13.15 -10.85 18.97
CA ASN A 296 -12.18 -11.85 18.52
C ASN A 296 -11.27 -11.25 17.43
N PRO A 297 -10.00 -10.93 17.76
CA PRO A 297 -9.05 -10.41 16.78
C PRO A 297 -8.44 -11.50 15.88
N ASN A 298 -8.75 -12.77 16.13
CA ASN A 298 -8.02 -13.89 15.51
C ASN A 298 -8.74 -14.42 14.28
N ALA A 299 -7.95 -14.73 13.25
CA ALA A 299 -8.33 -15.57 12.12
C ALA A 299 -7.54 -16.89 12.14
N THR A 300 -8.10 -17.93 11.54
CA THR A 300 -7.42 -19.22 11.41
C THR A 300 -7.65 -19.80 10.02
N ALA A 301 -6.56 -20.25 9.42
CA ALA A 301 -6.52 -21.00 8.19
C ALA A 301 -5.68 -22.27 8.41
N TRP A 302 -5.47 -23.08 7.37
CA TRP A 302 -4.78 -24.37 7.54
C TRP A 302 -3.82 -24.71 6.40
N LEU A 303 -2.65 -25.24 6.75
CA LEU A 303 -1.83 -26.02 5.84
C LEU A 303 -2.40 -27.45 5.80
N VAL A 304 -2.96 -27.82 4.65
CA VAL A 304 -3.64 -29.09 4.44
C VAL A 304 -2.71 -30.06 3.73
N TYR A 305 -2.20 -31.02 4.48
CA TYR A 305 -1.37 -32.14 4.03
C TYR A 305 -2.22 -33.31 3.51
N ASP A 306 -3.37 -33.55 4.16
CA ASP A 306 -4.35 -34.58 3.77
C ASP A 306 -5.76 -34.08 4.08
N GLU A 307 -6.60 -33.99 3.04
CA GLU A 307 -7.98 -33.50 3.13
C GLU A 307 -8.91 -34.43 3.94
N SER A 308 -8.50 -35.69 4.17
CA SER A 308 -9.28 -36.65 4.97
C SER A 308 -9.07 -36.48 6.48
N LEU A 309 -8.07 -35.71 6.90
CA LEU A 309 -7.74 -35.45 8.29
C LEU A 309 -8.45 -34.21 8.83
N PRO A 310 -8.71 -34.15 10.16
CA PRO A 310 -9.33 -32.98 10.75
C PRO A 310 -8.44 -31.74 10.65
N LEU A 311 -9.07 -30.58 10.54
CA LEU A 311 -8.42 -29.28 10.68
C LEU A 311 -8.19 -29.00 12.18
N PRO A 312 -6.94 -28.82 12.64
CA PRO A 312 -6.66 -28.56 14.06
C PRO A 312 -7.17 -27.18 14.50
N PRO A 313 -7.44 -26.97 15.80
CA PRO A 313 -7.65 -25.62 16.33
C PRO A 313 -6.37 -24.77 16.21
N PRO A 314 -6.48 -23.43 16.28
CA PRO A 314 -5.31 -22.57 16.31
C PRO A 314 -4.46 -22.78 17.57
N PRO A 315 -3.15 -22.50 17.51
CA PRO A 315 -2.30 -22.48 18.69
C PRO A 315 -2.74 -21.38 19.68
N VAL A 316 -2.41 -21.57 20.95
CA VAL A 316 -2.62 -20.56 21.99
C VAL A 316 -1.34 -19.75 22.15
N ILE A 317 -1.41 -18.45 21.81
CA ILE A 317 -0.29 -17.52 21.88
C ILE A 317 -0.59 -16.52 22.99
N ASN A 318 0.29 -16.45 23.99
CA ASN A 318 0.10 -15.60 25.17
C ASN A 318 0.97 -14.33 25.15
N GLU A 319 2.07 -14.35 24.41
CA GLU A 319 3.04 -13.27 24.32
C GLU A 319 3.53 -13.17 22.87
N PHE A 320 3.77 -11.94 22.41
CA PHE A 320 4.38 -11.67 21.12
C PHE A 320 5.79 -11.16 21.31
N ASP A 321 6.74 -11.76 20.58
CA ASP A 321 8.09 -11.23 20.42
C ASP A 321 8.33 -11.04 18.93
N PHE A 322 8.30 -9.79 18.46
CA PHE A 322 8.38 -9.51 17.03
C PHE A 322 9.83 -9.41 16.55
N ILE A 323 10.09 -9.94 15.36
CA ILE A 323 11.31 -9.60 14.63
C ILE A 323 11.31 -8.11 14.27
N ASP A 324 12.50 -7.49 14.30
CA ASP A 324 12.67 -6.12 13.84
C ASP A 324 12.99 -6.13 12.34
N ASP A 325 12.07 -5.63 11.53
CA ASP A 325 12.20 -5.50 10.08
C ASP A 325 13.31 -4.52 9.63
N LEU A 326 13.86 -3.69 10.54
CA LEU A 326 15.08 -2.92 10.27
C LEU A 326 16.36 -3.78 10.31
N SER A 327 16.28 -5.01 10.84
CA SER A 327 17.44 -5.90 10.91
C SER A 327 17.71 -6.67 9.62
N PHE A 328 16.82 -6.57 8.63
CA PHE A 328 17.00 -7.19 7.33
C PHE A 328 18.06 -6.46 6.50
N VAL A 329 18.76 -7.22 5.65
CA VAL A 329 19.80 -6.71 4.75
C VAL A 329 19.33 -6.99 3.33
N PRO A 330 19.20 -5.97 2.45
CA PRO A 330 18.90 -6.19 1.03
C PRO A 330 19.91 -7.17 0.42
N TYR A 331 19.44 -8.11 -0.39
CA TYR A 331 20.27 -9.17 -0.97
C TYR A 331 21.37 -8.61 -1.87
N ASP A 332 21.07 -7.52 -2.59
CA ASP A 332 22.02 -6.80 -3.43
C ASP A 332 23.01 -5.93 -2.64
N ARG A 333 22.80 -5.80 -1.32
CA ARG A 333 23.59 -4.98 -0.39
C ARG A 333 23.74 -3.53 -0.88
N THR A 334 22.66 -2.96 -1.42
CA THR A 334 22.65 -1.56 -1.87
C THR A 334 23.16 -0.63 -0.76
N PRO A 335 24.20 0.19 -1.03
CA PRO A 335 24.82 1.03 -0.02
C PRO A 335 23.92 2.19 0.39
N LEU A 336 24.10 2.67 1.62
CA LEU A 336 23.46 3.88 2.13
C LEU A 336 23.64 5.07 1.17
N LEU A 337 22.55 5.77 0.88
CA LEU A 337 22.54 6.96 0.04
C LEU A 337 23.16 8.15 0.77
N GLU A 338 24.29 8.65 0.24
CA GLU A 338 25.03 9.81 0.74
C GLU A 338 25.74 10.57 -0.41
N PRO A 339 26.02 11.89 -0.25
CA PRO A 339 25.54 12.77 0.83
C PRO A 339 24.05 13.09 0.69
N VAL A 340 23.42 13.59 1.76
CA VAL A 340 22.05 14.11 1.73
C VAL A 340 22.04 15.51 1.11
N ASP A 341 21.24 15.73 0.09
CA ASP A 341 21.06 17.03 -0.56
C ASP A 341 19.96 17.84 0.13
N HIS A 342 18.88 17.18 0.54
CA HIS A 342 17.71 17.81 1.16
C HIS A 342 17.17 16.97 2.33
N GLN A 343 17.03 17.59 3.51
CA GLN A 343 16.34 16.99 4.66
C GLN A 343 14.97 17.67 4.83
N ILE A 344 13.94 16.85 4.99
CA ILE A 344 12.55 17.25 5.23
C ILE A 344 12.13 16.67 6.57
N ILE A 345 11.54 17.50 7.43
CA ILE A 345 11.00 17.06 8.71
C ILE A 345 9.48 17.18 8.65
N LEU A 346 8.80 16.06 8.83
CA LEU A 346 7.36 15.93 8.90
C LEU A 346 6.96 15.73 10.37
N ASN A 347 6.32 16.72 10.96
CA ASN A 347 5.76 16.61 12.30
C ASN A 347 4.26 16.32 12.18
N THR A 348 3.85 15.15 12.63
CA THR A 348 2.44 14.76 12.61
C THR A 348 1.66 15.50 13.70
N GLY A 349 0.35 15.63 13.54
CA GLY A 349 -0.54 16.18 14.55
C GLY A 349 -1.99 16.08 14.10
N HIS A 350 -2.90 16.54 14.94
CA HIS A 350 -4.32 16.61 14.63
C HIS A 350 -4.83 18.06 14.74
N THR A 351 -5.94 18.33 14.09
CA THR A 351 -6.68 19.59 14.24
C THR A 351 -8.17 19.34 14.10
N THR A 352 -8.98 20.34 14.40
CA THR A 352 -10.42 20.31 14.17
C THR A 352 -10.80 21.42 13.22
N ILE A 353 -11.37 21.08 12.07
CA ILE A 353 -11.82 22.04 11.05
C ILE A 353 -13.34 21.92 10.95
N ASN A 354 -14.05 23.02 11.22
CA ASN A 354 -15.52 23.07 11.25
C ASN A 354 -16.19 21.99 12.12
N GLY A 355 -15.49 21.56 13.18
CA GLY A 355 -15.98 20.54 14.12
C GLY A 355 -15.62 19.10 13.74
N ILE A 356 -14.93 18.88 12.62
CA ILE A 356 -14.48 17.55 12.15
C ILE A 356 -13.00 17.36 12.51
N SER A 357 -12.63 16.17 13.02
CA SER A 357 -11.24 15.83 13.35
C SER A 357 -10.44 15.55 12.08
N ARG A 358 -9.24 16.10 11.96
CA ARG A 358 -8.37 15.94 10.78
C ARG A 358 -6.93 15.71 11.18
N PHE A 359 -6.21 14.93 10.39
CA PHE A 359 -4.77 14.80 10.52
C PHE A 359 -4.06 15.97 9.84
N THR A 360 -2.88 16.27 10.38
CA THR A 360 -2.02 17.34 9.89
C THR A 360 -0.57 16.89 9.82
N ILE A 361 0.13 17.45 8.86
CA ILE A 361 1.57 17.37 8.73
C ILE A 361 2.10 18.80 8.75
N ASN A 362 2.98 19.09 9.71
CA ASN A 362 3.48 20.44 9.97
C ASN A 362 2.34 21.47 10.16
N GLY A 363 1.24 21.04 10.79
CA GLY A 363 0.08 21.88 11.11
C GLY A 363 -0.88 22.12 9.93
N ARG A 364 -0.75 21.39 8.81
CA ARG A 364 -1.63 21.48 7.64
C ARG A 364 -2.25 20.12 7.30
N THR A 365 -3.55 20.10 7.02
CA THR A 365 -4.25 18.91 6.51
C THR A 365 -4.20 18.89 4.99
N TYR A 366 -4.14 17.70 4.39
CA TYR A 366 -4.29 17.55 2.94
C TYR A 366 -5.74 17.81 2.53
N MET A 367 -5.91 18.55 1.44
CA MET A 367 -7.19 18.71 0.75
C MET A 367 -7.01 18.47 -0.75
N PRO A 368 -7.78 17.55 -1.36
CA PRO A 368 -7.76 17.33 -2.80
C PRO A 368 -8.14 18.62 -3.53
N GLN A 369 -7.62 18.85 -4.72
CA GLN A 369 -7.82 20.09 -5.49
C GLN A 369 -8.62 19.84 -6.76
N GLN A 370 -9.15 20.90 -7.37
CA GLN A 370 -9.99 20.75 -8.56
C GLN A 370 -9.24 20.18 -9.77
N VAL A 371 -7.93 20.41 -9.83
CA VAL A 371 -7.04 19.86 -10.86
C VAL A 371 -6.10 18.87 -10.20
N PRO A 372 -5.97 17.63 -10.72
CA PRO A 372 -4.99 16.69 -10.23
C PRO A 372 -3.58 17.29 -10.17
N THR A 373 -2.83 16.99 -9.10
CA THR A 373 -1.55 17.65 -8.83
C THR A 373 -0.54 17.48 -9.98
N LEU A 374 -0.47 16.28 -10.57
CA LEU A 374 0.36 16.00 -11.75
C LEU A 374 -0.06 16.87 -12.94
N TYR A 375 -1.35 17.06 -13.17
CA TYR A 375 -1.85 17.88 -14.28
C TYR A 375 -1.56 19.36 -14.05
N THR A 376 -1.60 19.81 -12.79
CA THR A 376 -1.14 21.15 -12.43
C THR A 376 0.33 21.32 -12.80
N ALA A 377 1.20 20.41 -12.36
CA ALA A 377 2.63 20.45 -12.65
C ALA A 377 2.93 20.47 -14.17
N LEU A 378 2.14 19.71 -14.95
CA LEU A 378 2.28 19.61 -16.41
C LEU A 378 1.80 20.84 -17.19
N THR A 379 0.86 21.62 -16.64
CA THR A 379 0.11 22.62 -17.43
C THR A 379 0.21 24.05 -16.91
N ILE A 380 0.68 24.26 -15.68
CA ILE A 380 0.85 25.61 -15.11
C ILE A 380 2.03 26.37 -15.72
N GLY A 381 2.96 25.64 -16.34
CA GLY A 381 4.07 26.15 -17.13
C GLY A 381 5.34 26.47 -16.31
N PRO A 382 6.46 26.69 -17.01
CA PRO A 382 7.80 26.70 -16.42
C PRO A 382 8.09 27.85 -15.45
N LYS A 383 7.27 28.91 -15.51
CA LYS A 383 7.36 30.02 -14.57
C LYS A 383 6.85 29.63 -13.17
N TYR A 384 6.03 28.60 -13.05
CA TYR A 384 5.18 28.38 -11.89
C TYR A 384 5.27 26.97 -11.28
N TYR A 385 5.70 25.94 -12.00
CA TYR A 385 5.73 24.58 -11.44
C TYR A 385 6.63 24.43 -10.20
N ASN A 386 7.59 25.33 -9.99
CA ASN A 386 8.45 25.35 -8.80
C ASN A 386 7.87 26.18 -7.64
N ASN A 387 6.66 26.72 -7.78
CA ASN A 387 6.00 27.49 -6.74
C ASN A 387 4.99 26.59 -6.00
N PRO A 388 5.22 26.20 -4.73
CA PRO A 388 4.31 25.30 -4.01
C PRO A 388 2.87 25.84 -3.93
N ALA A 389 2.67 27.17 -3.96
CA ALA A 389 1.35 27.76 -3.87
C ALA A 389 0.41 27.36 -5.03
N VAL A 390 0.93 27.05 -6.23
CA VAL A 390 0.03 26.70 -7.36
C VAL A 390 -0.65 25.35 -7.19
N TYR A 391 -0.17 24.51 -6.28
CA TYR A 391 -0.71 23.18 -6.01
C TYR A 391 -1.79 23.17 -4.92
N GLY A 392 -2.08 24.30 -4.26
CA GLY A 392 -3.08 24.36 -3.20
C GLY A 392 -2.65 23.63 -1.92
N ASP A 393 -3.63 23.19 -1.13
CA ASP A 393 -3.42 22.61 0.20
C ASP A 393 -3.19 21.09 0.14
N VAL A 394 -2.36 20.63 -0.80
CA VAL A 394 -1.98 19.22 -0.97
C VAL A 394 -0.69 18.84 -0.20
N ASN A 395 -0.27 19.69 0.74
CA ASN A 395 1.02 19.61 1.42
C ASN A 395 2.20 19.42 0.43
N PRO A 396 2.39 20.34 -0.54
CA PRO A 396 3.34 20.14 -1.65
C PRO A 396 4.79 20.23 -1.19
N ILE A 397 5.59 19.23 -1.58
CA ILE A 397 7.05 19.19 -1.45
C ILE A 397 7.65 19.10 -2.84
N ILE A 398 8.45 20.09 -3.24
CA ILE A 398 9.06 20.12 -4.58
C ILE A 398 10.52 19.72 -4.47
N LEU A 399 10.93 18.68 -5.20
CA LEU A 399 12.28 18.12 -5.21
C LEU A 399 12.95 18.36 -6.55
N LYS A 400 14.29 18.44 -6.59
CA LYS A 400 15.03 18.46 -7.85
C LYS A 400 15.43 17.04 -8.23
N HIS A 401 15.69 16.88 -9.53
CA HIS A 401 16.11 15.60 -10.07
C HIS A 401 17.45 15.15 -9.47
N ASN A 402 17.50 13.88 -9.06
CA ASN A 402 18.61 13.13 -8.47
C ASN A 402 19.07 13.57 -7.08
N ASP A 403 18.39 14.52 -6.45
CA ASP A 403 18.66 14.86 -5.04
C ASP A 403 18.52 13.59 -4.18
N VAL A 404 19.47 13.35 -3.28
CA VAL A 404 19.27 12.40 -2.17
C VAL A 404 18.45 13.10 -1.11
N VAL A 405 17.22 12.62 -0.92
CA VAL A 405 16.24 13.22 -0.02
C VAL A 405 16.13 12.37 1.23
N GLU A 406 16.25 13.01 2.38
CA GLU A 406 16.01 12.43 3.68
C GLU A 406 14.71 12.96 4.26
N ILE A 407 13.79 12.07 4.62
CA ILE A 407 12.55 12.40 5.29
C ILE A 407 12.59 11.88 6.71
N VAL A 408 12.43 12.79 7.67
CA VAL A 408 12.23 12.49 9.08
C VAL A 408 10.74 12.60 9.37
N ILE A 409 10.15 11.52 9.89
CA ILE A 409 8.74 11.47 10.26
C ILE A 409 8.67 11.41 11.78
N ASN A 410 8.29 12.51 12.43
CA ASN A 410 8.06 12.57 13.88
C ASN A 410 6.58 12.32 14.16
N ASN A 411 6.28 11.19 14.80
CA ASN A 411 4.92 10.81 15.13
C ASN A 411 4.53 11.31 16.53
N TYR A 412 3.82 12.43 16.59
CA TYR A 412 3.28 13.02 17.82
C TYR A 412 1.94 12.41 18.27
N HIS A 413 1.44 11.39 17.58
CA HIS A 413 0.24 10.68 18.01
C HIS A 413 0.59 9.59 19.01
N ASN A 414 -0.41 9.24 19.82
CA ASN A 414 -0.38 8.12 20.75
C ASN A 414 -0.61 6.77 20.05
N ASN A 415 -0.76 6.74 18.73
CA ASN A 415 -0.87 5.52 17.93
C ASN A 415 0.24 5.43 16.89
N LEU A 416 0.51 4.22 16.38
CA LEU A 416 1.50 4.00 15.32
C LEU A 416 0.85 4.18 13.93
N HIS A 417 1.65 4.54 12.93
CA HIS A 417 1.16 4.76 11.56
C HIS A 417 2.06 4.08 10.53
N PRO A 418 1.54 3.26 9.60
CA PRO A 418 2.30 2.80 8.44
C PRO A 418 2.38 3.91 7.40
N TRP A 419 3.58 4.33 7.04
CA TRP A 419 3.82 5.36 6.03
C TRP A 419 4.27 4.73 4.72
N HIS A 420 3.50 4.97 3.65
CA HIS A 420 3.77 4.49 2.30
C HIS A 420 4.21 5.64 1.38
N LEU A 421 5.22 5.39 0.54
CA LEU A 421 5.67 6.31 -0.51
C LEU A 421 5.40 5.69 -1.89
N HIS A 422 4.65 6.40 -2.73
CA HIS A 422 4.46 6.03 -4.13
C HIS A 422 5.74 6.24 -4.93
N GLY A 423 5.89 5.50 -6.03
CA GLY A 423 6.94 5.71 -7.03
C GLY A 423 8.36 5.32 -6.62
N HIS A 424 8.58 4.98 -5.34
CA HIS A 424 9.89 4.70 -4.77
C HIS A 424 9.83 3.63 -3.67
N GLN A 425 10.86 2.78 -3.64
CA GLN A 425 11.29 2.16 -2.40
C GLN A 425 12.37 3.06 -1.75
N PHE A 426 12.31 3.20 -0.43
CA PHE A 426 13.23 4.02 0.37
C PHE A 426 14.08 3.18 1.32
N GLN A 427 15.27 3.68 1.62
CA GLN A 427 16.14 3.17 2.67
C GLN A 427 15.60 3.61 4.04
N VAL A 428 15.48 2.69 5.00
CA VAL A 428 15.12 3.02 6.39
C VAL A 428 16.39 3.03 7.24
N LEU A 429 16.73 4.21 7.76
CA LEU A 429 17.96 4.41 8.53
C LEU A 429 17.76 4.18 10.02
N GLN A 430 16.60 4.60 10.52
CA GLN A 430 16.27 4.56 11.94
C GLN A 430 14.75 4.51 12.11
N ARG A 431 14.31 3.73 13.09
CA ARG A 431 12.96 3.75 13.64
C ARG A 431 13.09 3.59 15.15
N THR A 432 12.40 4.41 15.92
CA THR A 432 12.37 4.25 17.37
C THR A 432 11.40 3.15 17.79
N ASN A 433 11.63 2.58 18.97
CA ASN A 433 10.60 1.83 19.68
C ASN A 433 9.43 2.75 20.07
N VAL A 434 8.35 2.13 20.57
CA VAL A 434 7.23 2.80 21.26
C VAL A 434 7.77 3.79 22.28
N ASP A 435 7.26 5.03 22.26
CA ASP A 435 7.67 6.14 23.14
C ASP A 435 9.17 6.46 23.11
N GLY A 436 9.86 6.13 22.02
CA GLY A 436 11.31 6.35 21.88
C GLY A 436 11.74 7.80 21.61
N GLY A 437 10.77 8.72 21.48
CA GLY A 437 11.01 10.15 21.32
C GLY A 437 11.22 10.60 19.87
N PHE A 438 11.21 11.93 19.69
CA PHE A 438 11.31 12.57 18.38
C PHE A 438 12.75 12.75 17.92
N PHE A 439 12.94 12.92 16.61
CA PHE A 439 14.25 13.14 16.02
C PHE A 439 14.89 14.42 16.54
N ASN A 440 16.12 14.31 17.02
CA ASN A 440 16.90 15.41 17.62
C ASN A 440 18.21 15.68 16.85
N GLY A 441 18.36 15.14 15.64
CA GLY A 441 19.58 15.22 14.83
C GLY A 441 20.60 14.11 15.09
N TYR A 442 20.34 13.20 16.04
CA TYR A 442 21.21 12.06 16.33
C TYR A 442 20.83 10.82 15.52
N TYR A 443 21.84 10.17 14.96
CA TYR A 443 21.73 8.91 14.24
C TYR A 443 22.37 7.79 15.06
N ALA A 444 21.60 6.76 15.38
CA ALA A 444 22.05 5.59 16.13
C ALA A 444 22.12 4.38 15.22
N ASN A 445 23.29 3.73 15.14
CA ASN A 445 23.46 2.41 14.50
C ASN A 445 22.95 2.31 13.04
N VAL A 446 23.14 3.37 12.24
CA VAL A 446 22.76 3.36 10.82
C VAL A 446 23.59 2.31 10.08
N SER A 447 22.90 1.35 9.45
CA SER A 447 23.52 0.33 8.63
C SER A 447 24.19 0.94 7.39
N SER A 448 25.33 0.39 6.97
CA SER A 448 25.95 0.73 5.68
C SER A 448 25.14 0.24 4.48
N THR A 449 24.23 -0.71 4.70
CA THR A 449 23.31 -1.30 3.73
C THR A 449 21.93 -1.35 4.40
N PRO A 450 21.26 -0.20 4.55
CA PRO A 450 19.98 -0.12 5.24
C PRO A 450 18.92 -0.94 4.50
N VAL A 451 17.92 -1.41 5.24
CA VAL A 451 16.75 -2.07 4.65
C VAL A 451 16.06 -1.14 3.64
N ILE A 452 15.58 -1.68 2.54
CA ILE A 452 14.88 -0.95 1.46
C ILE A 452 13.48 -1.50 1.35
N ARG A 453 12.49 -0.60 1.28
CA ARG A 453 11.06 -0.96 1.20
C ARG A 453 10.19 0.26 0.85
N ASP A 454 8.90 0.07 0.62
CA ASP A 454 7.98 1.20 0.32
C ASP A 454 7.01 1.57 1.43
N THR A 455 6.90 0.78 2.52
CA THR A 455 5.99 1.09 3.63
C THR A 455 6.63 0.84 5.00
N ILE A 456 6.65 1.84 5.90
CA ILE A 456 7.28 1.73 7.23
C ILE A 456 6.34 2.11 8.37
N MET A 457 6.25 1.26 9.40
CA MET A 457 5.57 1.63 10.65
C MET A 457 6.39 2.66 11.43
N VAL A 458 5.76 3.78 11.80
CA VAL A 458 6.32 4.79 12.70
C VAL A 458 5.61 4.67 14.04
N GLN A 459 6.33 4.28 15.08
CA GLN A 459 5.76 4.05 16.41
C GLN A 459 5.22 5.34 17.04
N ASN A 460 4.24 5.19 17.94
CA ASN A 460 3.67 6.29 18.72
C ASN A 460 4.76 7.02 19.53
N ASN A 461 4.61 8.34 19.65
CA ASN A 461 5.56 9.23 20.31
C ASN A 461 7.03 8.97 19.91
N GLY A 462 7.23 8.63 18.63
CA GLY A 462 8.49 8.15 18.08
C GLY A 462 8.84 8.83 16.76
N HIS A 463 9.83 8.31 16.06
CA HIS A 463 10.15 8.75 14.71
C HIS A 463 10.77 7.66 13.83
N ALA A 464 10.73 7.90 12.53
CA ALA A 464 11.53 7.19 11.54
C ALA A 464 12.32 8.17 10.66
N VAL A 465 13.45 7.70 10.12
CA VAL A 465 14.27 8.43 9.15
C VAL A 465 14.45 7.56 7.93
N ILE A 466 14.02 8.07 6.77
CA ILE A 466 14.10 7.37 5.49
C ILE A 466 14.89 8.20 4.46
N ARG A 467 15.53 7.53 3.50
CA ARG A 467 16.19 8.17 2.36
C ARG A 467 15.76 7.54 1.05
N PHE A 468 15.59 8.36 0.03
CA PHE A 468 15.43 7.92 -1.36
C PHE A 468 16.13 8.91 -2.29
N ARG A 469 16.31 8.51 -3.55
CA ARG A 469 16.82 9.40 -4.59
C ARG A 469 15.65 9.88 -5.42
N ALA A 470 15.58 11.20 -5.66
CA ALA A 470 14.58 11.79 -6.54
C ALA A 470 14.89 11.57 -8.03
N ASP A 471 14.99 10.30 -8.46
CA ASP A 471 15.34 9.87 -9.82
C ASP A 471 14.15 9.43 -10.69
N ASN A 472 12.92 9.56 -10.20
CA ASN A 472 11.68 9.20 -10.87
C ASN A 472 10.75 10.43 -11.03
N PRO A 473 10.95 11.27 -12.06
CA PRO A 473 10.16 12.47 -12.26
C PRO A 473 8.65 12.20 -12.35
N GLY A 474 7.89 12.76 -11.41
CA GLY A 474 6.46 12.51 -11.28
C GLY A 474 5.84 13.26 -10.10
N VAL A 475 4.63 12.86 -9.72
CA VAL A 475 3.97 13.35 -8.51
C VAL A 475 3.54 12.14 -7.68
N TRP A 476 4.06 12.04 -6.46
CA TRP A 476 4.00 10.86 -5.62
C TRP A 476 3.41 11.20 -4.26
N LEU A 477 2.49 10.38 -3.76
CA LEU A 477 2.01 10.52 -2.40
C LEU A 477 2.98 9.90 -1.39
N LEU A 478 3.12 10.57 -0.25
CA LEU A 478 3.65 10.01 0.99
C LEU A 478 2.55 10.13 2.04
N HIS A 479 1.99 9.02 2.49
CA HIS A 479 0.81 9.05 3.36
C HIS A 479 0.76 7.92 4.37
N CYS A 480 -0.08 8.10 5.39
CA CYS A 480 -0.49 7.00 6.25
C CYS A 480 -1.34 6.01 5.43
N HIS A 481 -1.04 4.72 5.53
CA HIS A 481 -1.76 3.65 4.83
C HIS A 481 -2.94 3.07 5.66
N ILE A 482 -3.39 3.82 6.67
CA ILE A 482 -4.66 3.56 7.36
C ILE A 482 -5.72 4.39 6.64
N GLU A 483 -6.80 3.77 6.16
CA GLU A 483 -7.74 4.48 5.27
C GLU A 483 -8.47 5.61 5.99
N TRP A 484 -8.86 5.40 7.25
CA TRP A 484 -9.41 6.47 8.09
C TRP A 484 -8.50 7.70 8.09
N HIS A 485 -7.19 7.48 8.16
CA HIS A 485 -6.21 8.55 8.29
C HIS A 485 -5.93 9.24 6.96
N VAL A 486 -5.86 8.48 5.86
CA VAL A 486 -5.69 9.07 4.53
C VAL A 486 -6.89 9.95 4.19
N GLU A 487 -8.11 9.48 4.52
CA GLU A 487 -9.36 10.24 4.35
C GLU A 487 -9.43 11.45 5.28
N ALA A 488 -8.89 11.37 6.49
CA ALA A 488 -8.71 12.53 7.39
C ALA A 488 -7.57 13.49 6.99
N GLY A 489 -6.93 13.26 5.83
CA GLY A 489 -5.96 14.17 5.21
C GLY A 489 -4.52 13.96 5.66
N PHE A 490 -4.16 12.74 6.11
CA PHE A 490 -2.81 12.40 6.56
C PHE A 490 -1.83 12.12 5.39
N VAL A 491 -1.70 13.10 4.49
CA VAL A 491 -1.04 12.97 3.19
C VAL A 491 -0.07 14.13 2.92
N VAL A 492 1.07 13.83 2.30
CA VAL A 492 1.99 14.77 1.67
C VAL A 492 2.10 14.44 0.18
N THR A 493 2.22 15.47 -0.65
CA THR A 493 2.41 15.30 -2.09
C THR A 493 3.81 15.72 -2.50
N ILE A 494 4.61 14.79 -2.99
CA ILE A 494 5.94 15.01 -3.53
C ILE A 494 5.81 15.31 -5.03
N ILE A 495 6.23 16.51 -5.43
CA ILE A 495 6.34 16.95 -6.82
C ILE A 495 7.81 16.85 -7.21
N GLU A 496 8.15 15.74 -7.85
CA GLU A 496 9.53 15.36 -8.08
C GLU A 496 10.02 15.78 -9.46
N ALA A 497 11.02 16.67 -9.49
CA ALA A 497 11.64 17.11 -10.73
C ALA A 497 10.63 17.59 -11.80
N PRO A 498 9.72 18.55 -11.48
CA PRO A 498 8.67 18.99 -12.40
C PRO A 498 9.22 19.51 -13.74
N ASP A 499 10.45 20.01 -13.77
CA ASP A 499 11.14 20.43 -14.99
C ASP A 499 11.46 19.27 -15.96
N GLN A 500 11.59 18.04 -15.47
CA GLN A 500 11.97 16.87 -16.26
C GLN A 500 10.78 16.21 -16.97
N PHE A 501 9.56 16.38 -16.47
CA PHE A 501 8.38 15.69 -17.00
C PHE A 501 7.40 16.60 -17.75
N GLN A 502 7.77 17.83 -18.10
CA GLN A 502 6.87 18.78 -18.81
C GLN A 502 6.33 18.27 -20.16
N ASN A 503 6.97 17.25 -20.76
CA ASN A 503 6.54 16.60 -21.99
C ASN A 503 5.95 15.19 -21.77
N MET A 504 5.69 14.79 -20.52
CA MET A 504 5.07 13.51 -20.20
C MET A 504 3.72 13.40 -20.91
N TYR A 505 3.52 12.28 -21.61
CA TYR A 505 2.32 12.07 -22.40
C TYR A 505 1.13 11.74 -21.49
N ARG A 506 0.07 12.55 -21.59
CA ARG A 506 -1.25 12.22 -21.03
C ARG A 506 -2.11 11.65 -22.14
N SER A 507 -2.63 10.43 -21.93
CA SER A 507 -3.52 9.80 -22.90
C SER A 507 -4.82 10.61 -23.08
N LYS A 508 -5.52 10.38 -24.19
CA LYS A 508 -6.85 10.98 -24.39
C LYS A 508 -7.86 10.53 -23.34
N ASP A 509 -7.67 9.34 -22.76
CA ASP A 509 -8.55 8.83 -21.71
C ASP A 509 -8.43 9.68 -20.44
N HIS A 510 -7.22 10.06 -20.03
CA HIS A 510 -7.02 10.95 -18.88
C HIS A 510 -7.78 12.28 -19.01
N ILE A 511 -7.78 12.88 -20.20
CA ILE A 511 -8.52 14.13 -20.45
C ILE A 511 -10.03 13.87 -20.47
N ARG A 512 -10.48 12.82 -21.18
CA ARG A 512 -11.89 12.43 -21.26
C ARG A 512 -12.50 12.12 -19.89
N ILE A 513 -11.75 11.47 -19.01
CA ILE A 513 -12.21 11.13 -17.66
C ILE A 513 -12.43 12.40 -16.83
N CYS A 514 -11.52 13.37 -16.88
CA CYS A 514 -11.75 14.66 -16.21
C CYS A 514 -12.98 15.38 -16.75
N ASP A 515 -13.15 15.42 -18.07
CA ASP A 515 -14.33 16.03 -18.70
C ASP A 515 -15.63 15.34 -18.26
N ALA A 516 -15.62 14.00 -18.19
CA ALA A 516 -16.76 13.20 -17.75
C ALA A 516 -17.06 13.36 -16.25
N TYR A 517 -16.01 13.51 -15.44
CA TYR A 517 -16.10 13.73 -13.99
C TYR A 517 -16.51 15.17 -13.65
N GLY A 518 -16.28 16.13 -14.55
CA GLY A 518 -16.57 17.54 -14.34
C GLY A 518 -15.42 18.33 -13.71
N SER A 519 -14.20 17.79 -13.70
CA SER A 519 -13.01 18.44 -13.14
C SER A 519 -12.13 19.07 -14.23
N PRO A 520 -11.52 20.25 -13.98
CA PRO A 520 -10.54 20.81 -14.88
C PRO A 520 -9.29 19.93 -15.00
N SER A 521 -8.82 19.69 -16.22
CA SER A 521 -7.61 18.89 -16.51
C SER A 521 -6.34 19.74 -16.69
N SER A 522 -6.37 21.03 -16.32
CA SER A 522 -5.25 21.94 -16.50
C SER A 522 -5.36 23.21 -15.64
N GLY A 523 -4.24 23.89 -15.43
CA GLY A 523 -4.14 25.09 -14.61
C GLY A 523 -3.51 24.80 -13.25
N ASN A 524 -3.64 25.72 -12.32
CA ASN A 524 -3.30 25.55 -10.91
C ASN A 524 -4.39 24.74 -10.20
N ALA A 525 -4.27 24.58 -8.88
CA ALA A 525 -5.25 23.89 -8.04
C ALA A 525 -6.73 24.35 -8.21
N ALA A 526 -6.97 25.56 -8.72
CA ALA A 526 -8.31 26.11 -9.00
C ALA A 526 -8.71 26.06 -10.49
N GLY A 527 -7.97 25.35 -11.34
CA GLY A 527 -8.20 25.32 -12.79
C GLY A 527 -7.82 26.61 -13.54
N LYS A 528 -6.99 27.48 -12.93
CA LYS A 528 -6.63 28.80 -13.48
C LYS A 528 -5.15 28.91 -13.83
N GLN A 529 -4.79 29.87 -14.66
CA GLN A 529 -3.39 30.16 -14.98
C GLN A 529 -2.73 31.01 -13.88
N GLY A 530 -1.43 30.83 -13.68
CA GLY A 530 -0.64 31.56 -12.68
C GLY A 530 -1.05 31.25 -11.23
N THR A 531 -0.99 32.24 -10.36
CA THR A 531 -1.12 32.05 -8.90
C THR A 531 -2.50 32.41 -8.34
N ASN A 532 -3.52 32.59 -9.18
CA ASN A 532 -4.88 32.88 -8.71
C ASN A 532 -5.56 31.58 -8.25
N LEU A 533 -5.66 31.38 -6.94
CA LEU A 533 -6.27 30.20 -6.31
C LEU A 533 -7.73 30.41 -5.89
N GLN A 534 -8.39 31.48 -6.36
CA GLN A 534 -9.80 31.66 -6.05
C GLN A 534 -10.61 30.48 -6.61
N GLY A 535 -11.27 29.72 -5.74
CA GLY A 535 -12.00 28.51 -6.11
C GLY A 535 -11.23 27.21 -5.89
N ALA A 536 -9.94 27.26 -5.51
CA ALA A 536 -9.25 26.07 -5.00
C ALA A 536 -9.96 25.55 -3.75
N ASN A 537 -9.85 24.25 -3.50
CA ASN A 537 -10.42 23.63 -2.32
C ASN A 537 -9.57 24.03 -1.10
N ASN A 538 -10.18 24.79 -0.20
CA ASN A 538 -9.54 25.31 1.01
C ASN A 538 -10.48 25.29 2.23
N TYR A 539 -11.58 24.55 2.12
CA TYR A 539 -12.64 24.49 3.13
C TYR A 539 -13.25 23.10 3.15
N ILE A 540 -13.36 22.52 4.35
CA ILE A 540 -14.01 21.22 4.59
C ILE A 540 -15.46 21.49 4.95
N TYR A 541 -16.39 20.92 4.19
CA TYR A 541 -17.82 21.11 4.42
C TYR A 541 -18.36 20.08 5.43
N PRO A 542 -19.36 20.42 6.27
CA PRO A 542 -20.09 19.40 7.01
C PRO A 542 -20.71 18.39 6.03
N GLY A 543 -20.43 17.09 6.21
CA GLY A 543 -20.82 16.02 5.28
C GLY A 543 -19.78 15.71 4.19
N ASP A 544 -18.56 16.23 4.34
CA ASP A 544 -17.38 15.78 3.61
C ASP A 544 -16.85 14.50 4.26
N SER A 545 -16.91 13.38 3.53
CA SER A 545 -16.60 12.04 4.08
C SER A 545 -15.14 11.65 3.85
N GLY A 546 -14.26 12.58 3.48
CA GLY A 546 -12.83 12.32 3.40
C GLY A 546 -12.11 13.00 2.24
N ALA A 547 -10.78 13.02 2.33
CA ALA A 547 -9.86 13.61 1.37
C ALA A 547 -9.90 12.97 -0.02
N SER A 548 -10.46 11.77 -0.17
CA SER A 548 -10.68 11.11 -1.45
C SER A 548 -12.17 10.85 -1.73
N TYR A 549 -13.04 11.39 -0.88
CA TYR A 549 -14.50 11.38 -1.00
C TYR A 549 -15.01 12.80 -1.33
N PRO A 550 -14.96 13.24 -2.60
CA PRO A 550 -15.55 14.52 -2.96
C PRO A 550 -17.07 14.44 -2.71
N PRO A 551 -17.69 15.47 -2.09
CA PRO A 551 -19.12 15.47 -1.90
C PRO A 551 -19.80 15.30 -3.26
N PRO A 552 -20.84 14.46 -3.38
CA PRO A 552 -21.54 14.24 -4.63
C PRO A 552 -22.12 15.57 -5.10
N THR A 553 -21.42 16.22 -6.02
CA THR A 553 -21.94 17.35 -6.78
C THR A 553 -22.50 16.82 -8.08
N PHE A 554 -23.50 15.95 -7.97
CA PHE A 554 -24.32 15.64 -9.14
C PHE A 554 -25.55 16.57 -9.16
N PRO A 555 -25.88 17.14 -10.33
CA PRO A 555 -26.95 18.14 -10.50
C PRO A 555 -28.36 17.60 -10.29
#